data_AF-A0A9D0W1C8-F1
#
_entry.id   AF-A0A9D0W1C8-F1
#
_cell.length_a   1.000
_cell.length_b   1.000
_cell.length_c   1.000
_cell.angle_alpha   90.00
_cell.angle_beta   90.00
_cell.angle_gamma   90.00
#
_symmetry.space_group_name_H-M   'P 1'
#
loop_
_entity.id
_entity.type
_entity.pdbx_description
1 polymer ?
#
loop_
_entity_poly.entity_id
_entity_poly.type
_entity_poly.pdbx_seq_one_letter_code
_entity_poly.pdbx_strand_id
1 'polypeptide(L)' 'MRGEAIRVTGIVQGVGFRPFVWRLANACGLAGQVWNDAEGVLIHAW' A
#
# COMPACT_ATOMS: atom_id res chain seq x y z
N MET A 1 7.15 -14.84 8.85
CA MET A 1 5.79 -14.34 9.17
C MET A 1 4.99 -14.36 7.88
N ARG A 2 3.71 -14.73 7.93
CA ARG A 2 2.85 -14.66 6.75
C ARG A 2 2.41 -13.21 6.59
N GLY A 3 2.67 -12.64 5.42
CA GLY A 3 2.17 -11.31 5.03
C GLY A 3 1.19 -11.44 3.87
N GLU A 4 0.45 -10.38 3.59
CA GLU A 4 -0.52 -10.30 2.51
C GLU A 4 -0.03 -9.34 1.42
N ALA A 5 -0.26 -9.73 0.15
CA ALA A 5 -0.02 -8.89 -1.01
C ALA A 5 -1.35 -8.38 -1.56
N ILE A 6 -1.53 -7.05 -1.58
CA ILE A 6 -2.78 -6.40 -1.95
C ILE A 6 -2.53 -5.51 -3.17
N ARG A 7 -3.19 -5.86 -4.29
CA ARG A 7 -3.22 -5.05 -5.51
C ARG A 7 -4.39 -4.07 -5.45
N VAL A 8 -4.12 -2.79 -5.70
CA VAL A 8 -5.16 -1.76 -5.87
C VAL A 8 -5.03 -1.14 -7.25
N THR A 9 -6.13 -1.12 -8.01
CA THR A 9 -6.22 -0.58 -9.37
C THR A 9 -7.21 0.59 -9.43
N GLY A 10 -7.20 1.35 -10.52
CA GLY A 10 -8.03 2.55 -10.71
C GLY A 10 -7.27 3.85 -10.49
N ILE A 11 -7.96 4.92 -10.07
CA ILE A 11 -7.35 6.24 -9.84
C ILE A 11 -6.64 6.25 -8.48
N VAL A 12 -5.45 5.62 -8.43
CA VAL A 12 -4.66 5.45 -7.20
C VAL A 12 -3.27 6.11 -7.26
N GLN A 13 -2.86 6.60 -8.44
CA GLN A 13 -1.58 7.28 -8.63
C GLN A 13 -1.77 8.80 -8.72
N GLY A 14 -0.83 9.57 -8.17
CA GLY A 14 -0.93 11.04 -8.14
C GLY A 14 -1.95 11.62 -7.15
N VAL A 15 -2.76 10.79 -6.49
CA VAL A 15 -3.84 11.21 -5.57
C VAL A 15 -3.46 11.15 -4.07
N GLY A 16 -2.19 10.89 -3.76
CA GLY A 16 -1.74 10.75 -2.37
C GLY A 16 -2.05 9.38 -1.72
N PHE A 17 -2.31 8.34 -2.53
CA PHE A 17 -2.63 7.00 -2.02
C PHE A 17 -1.49 6.36 -1.20
N ARG A 18 -0.23 6.46 -1.64
CA ARG A 18 0.93 5.93 -0.88
C ARG A 18 1.06 6.56 0.52
N PRO A 19 1.03 7.90 0.68
CA PRO A 19 0.95 8.51 2.00
C PRO A 19 -0.23 8.05 2.86
N PHE A 20 -1.40 7.79 2.27
CA PHE A 20 -2.56 7.24 2.98
C PHE A 20 -2.28 5.85 3.54
N VAL A 21 -1.76 4.93 2.71
CA VAL A 21 -1.40 3.57 3.13
C VAL A 21 -0.35 3.60 4.23
N TRP A 22 0.69 4.44 4.09
CA TRP A 22 1.73 4.58 5.12
C TRP A 22 1.16 5.01 6.47
N ARG A 23 0.27 6.01 6.50
CA ARG A 23 -0.37 6.45 7.76
C ARG A 23 -1.25 5.37 8.36
N LEU A 24 -2.01 4.64 7.54
CA LEU A 24 -2.87 3.56 8.01
C LEU A 24 -2.05 2.41 8.60
N ALA A 25 -0.97 2.01 7.94
CA ALA A 25 -0.07 0.97 8.45
C ALA A 25 0.51 1.36 9.82
N ASN A 26 0.96 2.61 9.99
CA ASN A 26 1.45 3.11 11.28
C ASN A 26 0.35 3.10 12.37
N ALA A 27 -0.86 3.55 12.03
CA ALA A 27 -1.98 3.55 12.97
C ALA A 27 -2.39 2.13 13.42
N CYS A 28 -2.20 1.13 12.55
CA CYS A 28 -2.47 -0.28 12.84
C CYS A 28 -1.26 -1.04 13.42
N GLY A 29 -0.08 -0.41 13.56
CA GLY A 29 1.14 -1.08 14.00
C GLY A 29 1.65 -2.15 13.03
N LEU A 30 1.34 -2.02 11.73
CA LEU A 30 1.72 -2.96 10.68
C LEU A 30 3.04 -2.56 10.02
N ALA A 31 3.88 -3.55 9.72
CA ALA A 31 5.05 -3.35 8.87
C ALA A 31 4.69 -3.70 7.42
N GLY A 32 5.47 -3.18 6.48
CA GLY A 32 5.21 -3.43 5.07
C GLY A 32 5.88 -2.47 4.11
N GLN A 33 5.49 -2.57 2.85
CA GLN A 33 5.94 -1.75 1.74
C GLN A 33 4.75 -1.38 0.86
N VAL A 34 4.80 -0.17 0.28
CA VAL A 34 3.80 0.31 -0.68
C VAL A 34 4.49 1.06 -1.81
N TRP A 35 4.18 0.72 -3.05
CA TRP A 35 4.77 1.35 -4.23
C TRP A 35 3.80 1.39 -5.41
N ASN A 36 4.10 2.26 -6.37
CA ASN A 36 3.39 2.33 -7.64
C ASN A 36 4.10 1.46 -8.67
N ASP A 37 3.34 0.84 -9.56
CA ASP A 37 3.83 0.19 -10.77
C ASP A 37 2.91 0.52 -11.97
N ALA A 38 3.08 -0.16 -13.10
CA ALA A 38 2.27 0.09 -14.29
C ALA A 38 0.79 -0.32 -14.12
N GLU A 39 0.46 -1.19 -13.17
CA GLU A 39 -0.89 -1.72 -12.96
C GLU A 39 -1.67 -0.96 -11.89
N GLY A 40 -0.99 -0.21 -11.02
CA GLY A 40 -1.62 0.59 -9.98
C GLY A 40 -0.72 0.75 -8.76
N VAL A 41 -1.19 0.30 -7.61
CA VAL A 41 -0.44 0.26 -6.35
C VAL A 41 -0.35 -1.18 -5.86
N LEU A 42 0.82 -1.58 -5.39
CA LEU A 42 1.04 -2.84 -4.69
C LEU A 42 1.41 -2.55 -3.24
N ILE A 43 0.77 -3.27 -2.33
CA ILE A 43 1.01 -3.19 -0.89
C ILE A 43 1.40 -4.59 -0.44
N HIS A 44 2.54 -4.70 0.24
CA HIS A 44 2.84 -5.88 1.02
C HIS A 44 2.78 -5.51 2.51
N ALA A 45 2.04 -6.27 3.31
CA ALA A 45 1.90 -6.05 4.76
C ALA A 45 2.27 -7.31 5.53
N TRP A 46 3.10 -7.20 6.57
CA TRP A 46 3.58 -8.31 7.40
C TRP A 46 3.91 -7.90 8.84
#